data_AF-A0AAD1MEB9-F1
#
_entry.id   AF-A0AAD1MEB9-F1
#
_cell.length_a   1.000
_cell.length_b   1.000
_cell.length_c   1.000
_cell.angle_alpha   90.00
_cell.angle_beta   90.00
_cell.angle_gamma   90.00
#
_symmetry.space_group_name_H-M   'P 1'
#
loop_
_entity.id
_entity.type
_entity.pdbx_description
1 polymer ?
#
loop_
_entity_poly.entity_id
_entity_poly.type
_entity_poly.pdbx_seq_one_letter_code
_entity_poly.pdbx_strand_id
1 'polypeptide(L)' 'MSRRLPASDPRVVGGTYFSGYWRMEYVVLEMDTVGDLTWFTVGWQDDRITTHCTAWDPRRDRVISQPSP' A
#
# COMPACT_ATOMS: atom_id res chain seq x y z
N MET A 1 -7.77 15.40 -8.78
CA MET A 1 -6.63 16.07 -8.10
C MET A 1 -5.80 14.99 -7.42
N SER A 2 -4.70 14.55 -8.03
CA SER A 2 -3.89 13.45 -7.47
C SER A 2 -2.91 14.02 -6.45
N ARG A 3 -3.29 14.04 -5.18
CA ARG A 3 -2.37 14.42 -4.11
C ARG A 3 -1.42 13.24 -3.90
N ARG A 4 -0.13 13.47 -4.18
CA ARG A 4 0.94 12.51 -3.93
C ARG A 4 0.94 12.10 -2.46
N LEU A 5 1.17 10.82 -2.20
CA LEU A 5 1.49 10.32 -0.88
C LEU A 5 2.61 11.17 -0.23
N PRO A 6 2.68 11.25 1.12
CA PRO A 6 3.85 11.81 1.77
C PRO A 6 5.12 11.13 1.23
N ALA A 7 6.20 11.89 1.02
CA ALA A 7 7.42 11.43 0.35
C ALA A 7 8.06 10.16 0.96
N SER A 8 7.61 9.73 2.14
CA SER A 8 8.04 8.55 2.88
C SER A 8 7.22 7.28 2.64
N ASP A 9 6.07 7.36 1.97
CA ASP A 9 5.25 6.18 1.66
C ASP A 9 5.55 5.72 0.22
N PRO A 10 6.23 4.56 0.05
CA PRO A 10 6.68 4.09 -1.25
C PRO A 10 5.57 3.38 -2.05
N ARG A 11 4.35 3.29 -1.52
CA ARG A 11 3.28 2.49 -2.11
C ARG A 11 2.67 3.16 -3.33
N VAL A 12 2.56 2.39 -4.41
CA VAL A 12 1.89 2.75 -5.65
C VAL A 12 1.04 1.58 -6.12
N VAL A 13 -0.04 1.88 -6.85
CA VAL A 13 -0.89 0.89 -7.52
C VAL A 13 -0.05 -0.03 -8.40
N GLY A 14 -0.27 -1.34 -8.30
CA GLY A 14 0.46 -2.38 -9.01
C GLY A 14 1.76 -2.84 -8.34
N GLY A 15 2.21 -2.17 -7.29
CA GLY A 15 3.39 -2.63 -6.53
C GLY A 15 3.07 -3.73 -5.52
N THR A 16 4.08 -4.51 -5.18
CA THR A 16 4.03 -5.59 -4.17
C THR A 16 4.84 -5.20 -2.95
N TYR A 17 4.27 -5.42 -1.76
CA TYR A 17 4.84 -4.99 -0.49
C TYR A 17 4.65 -6.08 0.57
N PHE A 18 5.48 -6.04 1.60
CA PHE A 18 5.29 -6.81 2.83
C PHE A 18 4.79 -5.89 3.94
N SER A 19 3.67 -6.25 4.57
CA SER A 19 3.20 -5.59 5.79
C SER A 19 3.84 -6.27 7.01
N GLY A 20 4.62 -5.52 7.79
CA GLY A 20 5.17 -6.03 9.05
C GLY A 20 4.14 -6.12 10.18
N TYR A 21 3.03 -5.38 10.08
CA TYR A 21 1.91 -5.47 11.03
C TYR A 21 1.13 -6.77 10.84
N TRP A 22 0.70 -7.05 9.60
CA TRP A 22 -0.04 -8.27 9.25
C TRP A 22 0.86 -9.48 8.98
N ARG A 23 2.17 -9.26 8.83
CA ARG A 23 3.19 -10.26 8.50
C ARG A 23 2.88 -10.99 7.20
N MET A 24 2.46 -10.23 6.19
CA MET A 24 1.87 -10.76 4.97
C MET A 24 2.23 -9.89 3.76
N GLU A 25 2.44 -10.52 2.61
CA GLU A 25 2.59 -9.82 1.34
C GLU A 25 1.24 -9.35 0.79
N TYR A 26 1.27 -8.24 0.07
CA TYR A 26 0.10 -7.69 -0.60
C TYR A 26 0.47 -6.91 -1.85
N VAL A 27 -0.46 -6.86 -2.79
CA VAL A 27 -0.43 -6.00 -3.98
C VAL A 27 -1.38 -4.83 -3.76
N VAL A 28 -0.94 -3.61 -4.06
CA VAL A 28 -1.85 -2.45 -4.07
C VAL A 28 -2.65 -2.46 -5.36
N LEU A 29 -3.97 -2.57 -5.25
CA LEU A 29 -4.90 -2.63 -6.38
C LEU A 29 -5.46 -1.26 -6.71
N GLU A 30 -5.73 -0.45 -5.70
CA GLU A 30 -6.32 0.89 -5.83
C GLU A 30 -5.83 1.80 -4.71
N MET A 31 -5.81 3.10 -4.99
CA MET A 31 -5.46 4.15 -4.04
C MET A 31 -6.42 5.32 -4.17
N ASP A 32 -7.08 5.65 -3.06
CA ASP A 32 -7.99 6.79 -2.96
C ASP A 32 -7.56 7.74 -1.86
N THR A 33 -7.76 9.04 -2.08
CA THR A 33 -7.51 10.05 -1.05
C THR A 33 -8.84 10.70 -0.66
N VAL A 34 -9.21 10.56 0.61
CA VAL A 34 -10.43 11.14 1.18
C VAL A 34 -10.02 12.03 2.36
N GLY A 35 -10.14 13.34 2.15
CA GLY A 35 -9.57 14.34 3.08
C GLY A 35 -8.04 14.24 3.11
N ASP A 36 -7.47 14.07 4.30
CA ASP A 36 -6.03 13.93 4.51
C ASP A 36 -5.57 12.47 4.64
N LEU A 37 -6.47 11.49 4.45
CA LEU A 37 -6.15 10.07 4.54
C LEU A 37 -6.08 9.44 3.15
N THR A 38 -5.06 8.62 2.93
CA THR A 38 -4.99 7.73 1.77
C THR A 38 -5.45 6.33 2.16
N TRP A 39 -6.44 5.84 1.43
CA TRP A 39 -6.99 4.50 1.51
C TRP A 39 -6.41 3.64 0.39
N PHE A 40 -6.10 2.40 0.74
CA PHE A 40 -5.54 1.40 -0.17
C PHE A 40 -6.48 0.23 -0.22
N THR A 41 -6.94 -0.13 -1.42
CA THR A 41 -7.50 -1.46 -1.67
C THR A 41 -6.35 -2.37 -2.04
N VAL A 42 -6.16 -3.44 -1.26
CA VAL A 42 -5.03 -4.36 -1.41
C VAL A 42 -5.53 -5.78 -1.60
N GLY A 43 -4.82 -6.54 -2.43
CA GLY A 43 -4.95 -7.99 -2.53
C GLY A 43 -3.87 -8.64 -1.68
N TRP A 44 -4.29 -9.37 -0.63
CA TRP A 44 -3.40 -10.12 0.25
C TRP A 44 -2.93 -11.41 -0.42
N GLN A 45 -1.81 -11.96 0.04
CA GLN A 45 -1.28 -13.25 -0.43
C GLN A 45 -2.24 -14.44 -0.26
N ASP A 46 -3.29 -14.29 0.55
CA ASP A 46 -4.32 -15.31 0.82
C ASP A 46 -5.64 -15.04 0.08
N ASP A 47 -5.55 -14.33 -1.05
CA ASP A 47 -6.64 -13.98 -1.96
C ASP A 47 -7.72 -13.05 -1.37
N ARG A 48 -7.57 -12.59 -0.12
CA ARG A 48 -8.49 -11.60 0.45
C ARG A 48 -8.22 -10.22 -0.14
N ILE A 49 -9.30 -9.50 -0.43
CA ILE A 49 -9.24 -8.08 -0.81
C ILE A 49 -9.80 -7.26 0.32
N THR A 50 -9.06 -6.24 0.75
CA THR A 50 -9.50 -5.32 1.81
C THR A 50 -9.11 -3.89 1.50
N THR A 51 -9.88 -2.94 2.02
CA THR A 51 -9.55 -1.52 1.96
C THR A 51 -9.16 -1.01 3.34
N HIS A 52 -8.02 -0.33 3.46
CA HIS A 52 -7.53 0.22 4.73
C HIS A 52 -6.70 1.49 4.54
N CYS A 53 -6.59 2.32 5.57
CA CYS A 53 -5.78 3.55 5.57
C CYS A 53 -4.54 3.44 6.48
N THR A 54 -4.02 2.23 6.66
CA THR A 54 -2.86 2.01 7.54
C THR A 54 -1.63 2.70 6.97
N ALA A 55 -1.00 3.56 7.76
CA ALA A 55 0.23 4.25 7.41
C ALA A 55 1.39 3.26 7.22
N TRP A 56 2.32 3.62 6.34
CA TRP A 56 3.57 2.89 6.13
C TRP A 56 4.47 3.01 7.36
N ASP A 57 5.00 1.88 7.84
CA ASP A 57 6.01 1.85 8.90
C ASP A 57 7.35 1.32 8.33
N PRO A 58 8.32 2.19 8.05
CA PRO A 58 9.58 1.81 7.40
C PRO A 58 10.46 0.89 8.26
N ARG A 59 10.14 0.68 9.55
CA ARG A 59 10.87 -0.25 10.42
C ARG A 59 10.48 -1.70 10.20
N ARG A 60 9.29 -1.95 9.65
CA ARG A 60 8.70 -3.30 9.55
C ARG A 60 8.14 -3.62 8.17
N ASP A 61 7.74 -2.61 7.41
CA ASP A 61 7.21 -2.77 6.06
C ASP A 61 8.35 -2.76 5.03
N ARG A 62 8.18 -3.47 3.92
CA ARG A 62 9.22 -3.62 2.89
C ARG A 62 8.62 -3.53 1.49
N VAL A 63 9.33 -2.87 0.58
CA VAL A 63 9.02 -2.89 -0.84
C VAL A 63 9.57 -4.19 -1.41
N ILE A 64 8.72 -5.01 -2.02
CA ILE A 64 9.13 -6.26 -2.69
C ILE A 64 9.39 -5.98 -4.16
N SER A 65 8.45 -5.34 -4.83
CA SER A 65 8.60 -4.91 -6.22
C SER A 65 7.79 -3.64 -6.50
N GLN A 66 8.35 -2.78 -7.34
CA GLN A 66 7.63 -1.65 -7.92
C GLN A 66 7.07 -2.07 -9.29
N PRO A 67 5.91 -1.53 -9.71
CA PRO A 67 5.41 -1.76 -11.05
C PRO A 67 6.37 -1.14 -12.08
N SER A 68 6.49 -1.78 -13.24
CA SER A 68 7.22 -1.19 -14.37
C SER A 68 6.54 0.13 -14.81
N PRO A 69 7.32 1.15 -15.19
CA PRO A 69 6.79 2.42 -15.67
C PRO A 69 6.02 2.30 -16.99
#